data_AF-A0A503KYU7-F1
#
_entry.id   AF-A0A503KYU7-F1
#
_cell.length_a   1.000
_cell.length_b   1.000
_cell.length_c   1.000
_cell.angle_alpha   90.00
_cell.angle_beta   90.00
_cell.angle_gamma   90.00
#
_symmetry.space_group_name_H-M   'P 1'
#
loop_
_entity.id
_entity.type
_entity.pdbx_description
1 polymer ?
#
loop_
_entity_poly.entity_id
_entity_poly.type
_entity_poly.pdbx_seq_one_letter_code
_entity_poly.pdbx_strand_id
1 'polypeptide(L)' 'MSDKNGHSRRKGMELFEITPVIIGGDPVSLENKIWVTRQEHFELVRFWNRTIGDLRKAARAKE' A
#
# COMPACT_ATOMS: atom_id res chain seq x y z
N MET A 1 9.81 0.34 27.81
CA MET A 1 8.99 -0.77 27.27
C MET A 1 9.20 -0.77 25.76
N SER A 2 10.15 -1.56 25.26
CA SER A 2 10.33 -1.71 23.82
C SER A 2 9.33 -2.74 23.32
N ASP A 3 8.43 -2.32 22.44
CA ASP A 3 7.56 -3.24 21.71
C ASP A 3 8.44 -4.27 21.00
N LYS A 4 8.34 -5.54 21.43
CA LYS A 4 9.07 -6.67 20.86
C LYS A 4 8.46 -7.16 19.54
N ASN A 5 7.35 -6.56 19.13
CA ASN A 5 6.78 -6.74 17.80
C ASN A 5 7.27 -5.57 16.94
N GLY A 6 7.96 -5.83 15.83
CA GLY A 6 8.48 -4.81 14.90
C GLY A 6 7.43 -3.89 14.24
N HIS A 7 6.24 -3.79 14.83
CA HIS A 7 5.10 -2.97 14.44
C HIS A 7 5.07 -1.60 15.13
N SER A 8 6.05 -1.26 15.96
CA SER A 8 6.10 0.06 16.58
C SER A 8 6.41 1.15 15.56
N ARG A 9 5.46 2.05 15.34
CA ARG A 9 5.59 3.20 14.44
C ARG A 9 6.76 4.10 14.84
N ARG A 10 7.72 4.31 13.94
CA ARG A 10 8.74 5.37 14.14
C ARG A 10 8.12 6.74 13.86
N LYS A 11 8.58 7.77 14.57
CA LYS A 11 8.09 9.15 14.40
C LYS A 11 8.27 9.59 12.94
N GLY A 12 7.20 10.16 12.35
CA GLY A 12 7.20 10.61 10.95
C GLY A 12 6.84 9.53 9.92
N MET A 13 6.50 8.30 10.36
CA MET A 13 5.96 7.27 9.49
C MET A 13 4.43 7.27 9.46
N GLU A 14 3.90 6.87 8.32
CA GLU A 14 2.49 6.71 7.99
C GLU A 14 2.17 5.22 7.80
N LEU A 15 0.97 4.80 8.23
CA LEU A 15 0.50 3.44 7.99
C LEU A 15 0.01 3.36 6.55
N PHE A 16 0.48 2.37 5.81
CA PHE A 16 0.11 2.17 4.42
C PHE A 16 -0.34 0.72 4.19
N GLU A 17 -1.37 0.55 3.36
CA GLU A 17 -1.84 -0.76 2.91
C GLU A 17 -1.02 -1.22 1.70
N ILE A 18 -0.29 -2.34 1.82
CA ILE A 18 0.65 -2.81 0.78
C ILE A 18 -0.08 -3.03 -0.55
N THR A 19 -1.21 -3.73 -0.50
CA THR A 19 -2.08 -4.05 -1.63
C THR A 19 -3.40 -3.28 -1.46
N PRO A 20 -3.79 -2.43 -2.43
CA PRO A 20 -5.06 -1.71 -2.40
C PRO A 20 -6.29 -2.62 -2.50
N VAL A 21 -7.37 -2.23 -1.81
CA VAL A 21 -8.66 -2.94 -1.84
C VAL A 21 -9.20 -3.16 -3.25
N ILE A 22 -9.06 -2.16 -4.14
CA ILE A 22 -9.58 -2.22 -5.52
C ILE A 22 -8.98 -3.36 -6.36
N ILE A 23 -7.82 -3.90 -5.96
CA ILE A 23 -7.18 -5.06 -6.61
C ILE A 23 -7.15 -6.31 -5.72
N GLY A 24 -7.96 -6.34 -4.66
CA GLY A 24 -8.11 -7.51 -3.78
C GLY A 24 -7.28 -7.50 -2.50
N GLY A 25 -6.71 -6.36 -2.11
CA GLY A 25 -6.06 -6.22 -0.81
C GLY A 25 -7.04 -6.26 0.36
N ASP A 26 -6.67 -6.94 1.45
CA ASP A 26 -7.45 -6.98 2.68
C ASP A 26 -7.09 -5.79 3.60
N PRO A 27 -8.01 -4.85 3.86
CA PRO A 27 -7.74 -3.69 4.71
C PRO A 27 -7.68 -4.04 6.20
N VAL A 28 -8.12 -5.23 6.64
CA VAL A 28 -8.03 -5.63 8.06
C VAL A 28 -6.78 -6.46 8.36
N SER A 29 -6.26 -7.22 7.39
CA SER A 29 -5.01 -7.98 7.56
C SER A 29 -3.83 -7.11 8.02
N LEU A 30 -3.18 -7.51 9.10
CA LEU A 30 -1.96 -6.87 9.59
C LEU A 30 -0.76 -7.12 8.65
N GLU A 31 -0.79 -8.22 7.90
CA GLU A 31 0.24 -8.53 6.90
C GLU A 31 0.17 -7.59 5.70
N ASN A 32 -1.01 -7.03 5.41
CA ASN A 32 -1.19 -6.02 4.38
C ASN A 32 -0.85 -4.59 4.88
N LYS A 33 -0.21 -4.44 6.03
CA LYS A 33 0.10 -3.13 6.62
C LYS A 33 1.61 -2.94 6.81
N ILE A 34 2.09 -1.76 6.45
CA ILE A 34 3.48 -1.38 6.60
C ILE A 34 3.59 0.06 7.08
N TRP A 35 4.60 0.35 7.89
CA TRP A 35 4.99 1.72 8.21
C TRP A 35 5.94 2.23 7.14
N VAL A 36 5.59 3.37 6.53
CA VAL A 36 6.39 4.00 5.49
C VAL A 36 6.69 5.44 5.85
N THR A 37 7.81 5.97 5.36
CA THR A 37 8.07 7.41 5.37
C THR A 37 7.12 8.13 4.41
N ARG A 38 6.99 9.45 4.58
CA ARG A 38 6.21 10.31 3.68
C ARG A 38 6.66 10.18 2.21
N GLN A 39 7.96 10.05 1.98
CA GLN A 39 8.52 9.90 0.63
C GLN A 39 8.11 8.55 0.01
N GLU A 40 8.28 7.45 0.77
CA GLU A 40 7.87 6.11 0.33
C GLU A 40 6.36 6.05 0.06
N HIS A 41 5.53 6.71 0.88
CA HIS A 41 4.10 6.83 0.61
C HIS A 41 3.85 7.42 -0.78
N PHE A 42 4.48 8.56 -1.11
CA PHE A 42 4.30 9.18 -2.43
C PHE A 42 4.74 8.28 -3.58
N GLU A 43 5.82 7.52 -3.40
CA GLU A 43 6.32 6.58 -4.40
C GLU A 43 5.36 5.40 -4.60
N LEU A 44 4.83 4.82 -3.51
CA LEU A 44 3.85 3.73 -3.55
C LEU A 44 2.52 4.16 -4.18
N VAL A 45 2.02 5.35 -3.83
CA VAL A 45 0.80 5.90 -4.44
C VAL A 45 0.99 6.12 -5.95
N ARG A 46 2.14 6.68 -6.37
CA ARG A 46 2.45 6.84 -7.80
C ARG A 46 2.54 5.50 -8.52
N PHE A 47 3.14 4.50 -7.90
CA PHE A 47 3.19 3.14 -8.44
C PHE A 47 1.77 2.60 -8.64
N TRP A 48 0.93 2.57 -7.60
CA TRP A 48 -0.41 2.00 -7.70
C TRP A 48 -1.31 2.75 -8.68
N ASN A 49 -1.22 4.08 -8.75
CA ASN A 49 -1.96 4.86 -9.74
C ASN A 49 -1.61 4.46 -11.18
N ARG A 50 -0.33 4.24 -11.49
CA ARG A 50 0.10 3.74 -12.81
C ARG A 50 -0.39 2.32 -13.04
N THR A 51 -0.11 1.41 -12.11
CA THR A 51 -0.47 -0.01 -12.21
C THR A 51 -1.98 -0.21 -12.42
N ILE A 52 -2.82 0.45 -11.62
CA ILE A 52 -4.28 0.39 -11.75
C ILE A 52 -4.73 1.01 -13.08
N GLY A 53 -4.09 2.08 -13.52
CA GLY A 53 -4.35 2.68 -14.82
C GLY A 53 -4.12 1.71 -15.98
N ASP A 54 -3.00 0.99 -15.95
CA ASP A 54 -2.64 0.02 -16.99
C ASP A 54 -3.53 -1.23 -16.93
N LEU A 55 -3.86 -1.72 -15.74
CA LEU A 55 -4.84 -2.81 -15.56
C LEU A 55 -6.21 -2.46 -16.14
N ARG A 56 -6.69 -1.24 -15.91
CA ARG A 56 -7.97 -0.76 -16.47
C ARG A 56 -7.93 -0.66 -18.00
N LYS A 57 -6.83 -0.19 -18.58
CA LYS A 57 -6.67 -0.17 -20.05
C LYS A 57 -6.66 -1.59 -20.62
N ALA A 58 -5.92 -2.51 -20.00
CA ALA A 58 -5.85 -3.89 -20.42
C ALA A 58 -7.20 -4.62 -20.32
N ALA A 59 -8.01 -4.32 -19.31
CA ALA A 59 -9.36 -4.87 -19.17
C ALA A 59 -10.26 -4.44 -20.34
N ARG A 60 -10.24 -3.15 -20.70
CA ARG A 60 -11.04 -2.61 -21.81
C ARG A 60 -10.61 -3.11 -23.19
N ALA A 61 -9.33 -3.45 -23.37
CA ALA A 61 -8.82 -3.97 -24.64
C ALA A 61 -9.21 -5.44 -24.90
N LYS A 62 -9.76 -6.13 -23.89
CA LYS A 62 -10.24 -7.53 -23.99
C LYS A 62 -11.76 -7.61 -24.22
N GLU A 63 -12.45 -6.48 -24.19
CA GLU A 63 -13.87 -6.32 -24.52
C GLU A 63 -14.03 -6.01 -26.02
#